data_AF-A0ABD2WPX6-F1
#
_entry.id   AF-A0ABD2WPX6-F1
#
_cell.length_a   1.000
_cell.length_b   1.000
_cell.length_c   1.000
_cell.angle_alpha   90.00
_cell.angle_beta   90.00
_cell.angle_gamma   90.00
#
_symmetry.space_group_name_H-M   'P 1'
#
loop_
_entity.id
_entity.type
_entity.pdbx_description
1 polymer ?
#
loop_
_entity_poly.entity_id
_entity_poly.type
_entity_poly.pdbx_seq_one_letter_code
_entity_poly.pdbx_strand_id
1 'polypeptide(L)'
;MQNTEVRVITTLQMALFFGDWEEAEQQLRMGADANLPNSEGMTSLHVIGLAVHEWADTFFRIMAELHRRVKVNIPNKKGRTPLHLALANDNRKVAEALLRRHADPNFADHDGYTALHVICKRDKDQGLLKEFFKIVKEIPTSVRINARDKKGNTPLHLAAAGGSLILVELLLKNQADPNSRNKEGSTPLHLICKRRVNGGLVNQFFKVALDMDLEVRINAQDKRGNSPLHLALADRCCNEYMVRVLLTKDADPNVANEQGQTPLHLVCSRYHKDNTAYEFFNSCKFEKKPLEVDAKDKKGRTPLQLAVANLLMEEVNLLSNYGADPSKFVFPSEHDFRQALGYREDDDLSIKGDRVSRALQVLEILEERGYKVDRGDAMTIGKLFGVWGFLEIEEDPANVWCKDTEPTYSDFHSSDESIKKAAYMRWFYTTTREFFQKWRIHNLEPLRKKTIKKLYIHCL
;
A
#
# COMPACT_ATOMS: atom_id res chain seq x y z
N MET A 1 -52.23 9.92 10.68
CA MET A 1 -51.46 10.75 9.72
C MET A 1 -50.30 11.34 10.50
N GLN A 2 -49.06 11.19 10.04
CA GLN A 2 -47.87 11.30 10.89
C GLN A 2 -47.38 12.75 11.08
N ASN A 3 -46.71 12.98 12.21
CA ASN A 3 -46.13 14.25 12.64
C ASN A 3 -45.33 14.94 11.52
N THR A 4 -45.81 16.11 11.10
CA THR A 4 -45.04 17.07 10.33
C THR A 4 -44.10 17.84 11.27
N GLU A 5 -42.90 17.29 11.51
CA GLU A 5 -41.77 18.14 11.89
C GLU A 5 -41.49 19.11 10.73
N VAL A 6 -42.04 20.33 10.85
CA VAL A 6 -41.86 21.38 9.86
C VAL A 6 -40.37 21.74 9.81
N ARG A 7 -39.72 21.33 8.72
CA ARG A 7 -38.35 21.74 8.39
C ARG A 7 -38.34 23.27 8.25
N VAL A 8 -37.86 23.97 9.28
CA VAL A 8 -37.81 25.44 9.29
C VAL A 8 -36.70 25.92 8.37
N ILE A 9 -36.94 25.87 7.06
CA ILE A 9 -36.22 26.68 6.06
C ILE A 9 -37.03 27.97 5.92
N THR A 10 -36.40 29.11 6.15
CA THR A 10 -37.07 30.41 5.97
C THR A 10 -37.48 30.59 4.51
N THR A 11 -38.61 31.26 4.26
CA THR A 11 -39.06 31.63 2.90
C THR A 11 -37.96 32.30 2.06
N LEU A 12 -37.17 33.18 2.68
CA LEU A 12 -36.02 33.85 2.06
C LEU A 12 -34.98 32.86 1.54
N GLN A 13 -34.67 31.84 2.34
CA GLN A 13 -33.74 30.78 1.96
C GLN A 13 -34.29 29.88 0.86
N MET A 14 -35.60 29.65 0.80
CA MET A 14 -36.20 28.90 -0.32
C MET A 14 -36.05 29.70 -1.62
N ALA A 15 -36.41 30.98 -1.63
CA ALA A 15 -36.24 31.87 -2.78
C ALA A 15 -34.76 31.93 -3.24
N LEU A 16 -33.84 32.10 -2.28
CA LEU A 16 -32.39 32.08 -2.53
C LEU A 16 -31.82 30.73 -3.01
N PHE A 17 -32.53 29.62 -2.81
CA PHE A 17 -32.11 28.30 -3.30
C PHE A 17 -32.61 28.04 -4.73
N PHE A 18 -33.83 28.45 -5.05
CA PHE A 18 -34.55 28.03 -6.26
C PHE A 18 -34.40 28.93 -7.49
N GLY A 19 -33.80 30.11 -7.37
CA GLY A 19 -33.67 31.03 -8.52
C GLY A 19 -34.65 32.21 -8.50
N ASP A 20 -35.44 32.37 -7.44
CA ASP A 20 -36.34 33.51 -7.24
C ASP A 20 -35.63 34.67 -6.51
N TRP A 21 -34.97 35.54 -7.29
CA TRP A 21 -34.31 36.73 -6.74
C TRP A 21 -35.30 37.82 -6.30
N GLU A 22 -36.43 37.94 -7.00
CA GLU A 22 -37.40 39.02 -6.76
C GLU A 22 -38.07 38.85 -5.38
N GLU A 23 -38.55 37.65 -5.09
CA GLU A 23 -39.10 37.28 -3.78
C GLU A 23 -38.02 37.39 -2.67
N ALA A 24 -36.78 36.99 -2.97
CA ALA A 24 -35.67 37.11 -2.01
C ALA A 24 -35.34 38.57 -1.68
N GLU A 25 -35.27 39.45 -2.69
CA GLU A 25 -35.02 40.89 -2.49
C GLU A 25 -36.19 41.56 -1.77
N GLN A 26 -37.44 41.23 -2.12
CA GLN A 26 -38.63 41.74 -1.44
C GLN A 26 -38.60 41.37 0.05
N GLN A 27 -38.34 40.11 0.40
CA GLN A 27 -38.22 39.69 1.80
C GLN A 27 -37.08 40.37 2.55
N LEU A 28 -35.92 40.58 1.91
CA LEU A 28 -34.80 41.32 2.51
C LEU A 28 -35.18 42.78 2.81
N ARG A 29 -35.89 43.45 1.89
CA ARG A 29 -36.40 44.83 2.04
C ARG A 29 -37.51 44.92 3.09
N MET A 30 -38.34 43.88 3.25
CA MET A 30 -39.32 43.74 4.34
C MET A 30 -38.69 43.38 5.70
N GLY A 31 -37.37 43.20 5.78
CA GLY A 31 -36.65 43.03 7.04
C GLY A 31 -36.24 41.60 7.40
N ALA A 32 -36.46 40.60 6.55
CA ALA A 32 -36.05 39.20 6.81
C ALA A 32 -34.54 39.10 7.14
N ASP A 33 -34.16 38.43 8.23
CA ASP A 33 -32.75 38.38 8.66
C ASP A 33 -31.93 37.32 7.90
N ALA A 34 -31.04 37.81 7.03
CA ALA A 34 -30.02 37.05 6.33
C ALA A 34 -29.14 36.15 7.21
N ASN A 35 -28.97 36.50 8.49
CA ASN A 35 -28.14 35.76 9.44
C ASN A 35 -28.91 34.67 10.21
N LEU A 36 -30.24 34.59 10.05
CA LEU A 36 -31.08 33.64 10.77
C LEU A 36 -30.77 32.21 10.28
N PRO A 37 -30.33 31.29 11.16
CA PRO A 37 -30.09 29.91 10.79
C PRO A 37 -31.40 29.12 10.66
N ASN A 38 -31.47 28.23 9.68
CA ASN A 38 -32.50 27.21 9.58
C ASN A 38 -32.24 26.00 10.50
N SER A 39 -33.07 24.96 10.40
CA SER A 39 -32.93 23.72 11.17
C SER A 39 -31.56 23.02 11.05
N GLU A 40 -30.79 23.27 9.98
CA GLU A 40 -29.43 22.73 9.79
C GLU A 40 -28.32 23.69 10.26
N GLY A 41 -28.68 24.82 10.86
CA GLY A 41 -27.75 25.90 11.20
C GLY A 41 -27.35 26.77 10.01
N MET A 42 -27.97 26.59 8.83
CA MET A 42 -27.59 27.30 7.61
C MET A 42 -28.31 28.65 7.51
N THR A 43 -27.53 29.71 7.28
CA THR A 43 -27.98 31.07 7.01
C THR A 43 -28.19 31.30 5.51
N SER A 44 -28.72 32.47 5.10
CA SER A 44 -28.89 32.81 3.68
C SER A 44 -27.61 32.69 2.85
N LEU A 45 -26.45 33.05 3.41
CA LEU A 45 -25.16 32.86 2.73
C LEU A 45 -24.77 31.40 2.50
N HIS A 46 -25.15 30.49 3.40
CA HIS A 46 -24.88 29.06 3.19
C HIS A 46 -25.67 28.54 1.99
N VAL A 47 -26.93 28.99 1.86
CA VAL A 47 -27.81 28.62 0.76
C VAL A 47 -27.29 29.19 -0.56
N ILE A 48 -26.87 30.45 -0.60
CA ILE A 48 -26.20 31.05 -1.76
C ILE A 48 -24.93 30.27 -2.13
N GLY A 49 -24.17 29.75 -1.15
CA GLY A 49 -23.01 28.87 -1.38
C GLY A 49 -23.34 27.45 -1.87
N LEU A 50 -24.61 27.02 -1.79
CA LEU A 50 -25.11 25.76 -2.36
C LEU A 50 -25.79 25.97 -3.72
N ALA A 51 -26.35 27.16 -3.97
CA ALA A 51 -27.08 27.49 -5.18
C ALA A 51 -26.16 27.57 -6.40
N VAL A 52 -26.75 27.32 -7.58
CA VAL A 52 -26.10 27.49 -8.90
C VAL A 52 -26.11 28.97 -9.33
N HIS A 53 -26.93 29.81 -8.69
CA HIS A 53 -27.14 31.20 -9.06
C HIS A 53 -26.06 32.15 -8.53
N GLU A 54 -25.70 33.16 -9.31
CA GLU A 54 -24.53 34.02 -9.09
C GLU A 54 -24.82 35.29 -8.27
N TRP A 55 -25.69 35.20 -7.26
CA TRP A 55 -26.23 36.40 -6.61
C TRP A 55 -25.44 36.95 -5.42
N ALA A 56 -24.28 36.39 -5.07
CA ALA A 56 -23.56 36.84 -3.87
C ALA A 56 -23.31 38.35 -3.88
N ASP A 57 -22.85 38.93 -4.98
CA ASP A 57 -22.60 40.38 -5.04
C ASP A 57 -23.89 41.21 -5.04
N THR A 58 -24.97 40.76 -5.69
CA THR A 58 -26.29 41.41 -5.60
C THR A 58 -26.83 41.38 -4.18
N PHE A 59 -26.74 40.23 -3.52
CA PHE A 59 -27.10 40.03 -2.12
C PHE A 59 -26.31 40.94 -1.18
N PHE A 60 -24.99 40.99 -1.33
CA PHE A 60 -24.16 41.88 -0.53
C PHE A 60 -24.41 43.37 -0.84
N ARG A 61 -24.75 43.73 -2.10
CA ARG A 61 -25.18 45.09 -2.47
C ARG A 61 -26.47 45.48 -1.74
N ILE A 62 -27.53 44.66 -1.83
CA ILE A 62 -28.79 44.92 -1.13
C ILE A 62 -28.59 45.01 0.38
N MET A 63 -27.80 44.11 0.98
CA MET A 63 -27.52 44.16 2.41
C MET A 63 -26.73 45.42 2.82
N ALA A 64 -25.87 45.95 1.94
CA ALA A 64 -25.20 47.23 2.15
C ALA A 64 -26.14 48.44 1.99
N GLU A 65 -27.01 48.45 0.98
CA GLU A 65 -28.07 49.46 0.79
C GLU A 65 -29.01 49.55 1.99
N LEU A 66 -29.36 48.40 2.58
CA LEU A 66 -30.19 48.33 3.79
C LEU A 66 -29.43 48.65 5.08
N HIS A 67 -28.11 48.93 5.02
CA HIS A 67 -27.21 49.08 6.17
C HIS A 67 -27.20 47.89 7.14
N ARG A 68 -27.46 46.66 6.64
CA ARG A 68 -27.58 45.44 7.43
C ARG A 68 -26.31 44.60 7.39
N ARG A 69 -25.69 44.39 8.55
CA ARG A 69 -24.45 43.60 8.66
C ARG A 69 -24.69 42.10 8.40
N VAL A 70 -24.00 41.55 7.42
CA VAL A 70 -23.96 40.10 7.14
C VAL A 70 -22.76 39.46 7.83
N LYS A 71 -22.97 38.35 8.55
CA LYS A 71 -21.92 37.58 9.22
C LYS A 71 -21.44 36.42 8.32
N VAL A 72 -20.35 36.63 7.62
CA VAL A 72 -19.80 35.68 6.62
C VAL A 72 -19.24 34.36 7.19
N ASN A 73 -18.91 34.32 8.48
CA ASN A 73 -18.26 33.17 9.15
C ASN A 73 -19.16 32.40 10.13
N ILE A 74 -20.49 32.52 10.06
CA ILE A 74 -21.37 31.66 10.86
C ILE A 74 -21.18 30.21 10.40
N PRO A 75 -20.94 29.24 11.31
CA PRO A 75 -20.93 27.82 10.98
C PRO A 75 -22.34 27.21 11.07
N ASN A 76 -22.64 26.26 10.19
CA ASN A 76 -23.81 25.39 10.32
C ASN A 76 -23.59 24.25 11.36
N LYS A 77 -24.58 23.34 11.54
CA LYS A 77 -24.48 22.21 12.48
C LYS A 77 -23.29 21.26 12.25
N LYS A 78 -22.63 21.31 11.09
CA LYS A 78 -21.42 20.54 10.75
C LYS A 78 -20.13 21.35 10.89
N GLY A 79 -20.19 22.56 11.46
CA GLY A 79 -19.06 23.49 11.58
C GLY A 79 -18.73 24.23 10.28
N ARG A 80 -19.45 23.97 9.18
CA ARG A 80 -19.12 24.52 7.86
C ARG A 80 -19.66 25.92 7.73
N THR A 81 -18.80 26.86 7.33
CA THR A 81 -19.20 28.23 6.96
C THR A 81 -19.72 28.29 5.51
N PRO A 82 -20.35 29.40 5.06
CA PRO A 82 -20.70 29.61 3.66
C PRO A 82 -19.56 29.36 2.67
N LEU A 83 -18.33 29.74 3.03
CA LEU A 83 -17.13 29.55 2.19
C LEU A 83 -16.83 28.06 1.98
N HIS A 84 -17.06 27.20 2.97
CA HIS A 84 -16.92 25.75 2.83
C HIS A 84 -17.91 25.21 1.80
N LEU A 85 -19.15 25.69 1.80
CA LEU A 85 -20.19 25.21 0.88
C LEU A 85 -19.95 25.72 -0.54
N ALA A 86 -19.58 26.98 -0.71
CA ALA A 86 -19.22 27.54 -2.02
C ALA A 86 -18.06 26.76 -2.68
N LEU A 87 -16.96 26.53 -1.93
CA LEU A 87 -15.82 25.75 -2.41
C LEU A 87 -16.18 24.28 -2.64
N ALA A 88 -17.03 23.68 -1.80
CA ALA A 88 -17.49 22.31 -1.97
C ALA A 88 -18.34 22.09 -3.24
N ASN A 89 -18.92 23.15 -3.81
CA ASN A 89 -19.73 23.12 -5.03
C ASN A 89 -19.07 23.78 -6.26
N ASP A 90 -17.80 24.21 -6.19
CA ASP A 90 -17.11 24.99 -7.24
C ASP A 90 -17.76 26.36 -7.54
N ASN A 91 -18.54 26.93 -6.61
CA ASN A 91 -19.14 28.24 -6.80
C ASN A 91 -18.09 29.34 -6.56
N ARG A 92 -17.22 29.52 -7.55
CA ARG A 92 -16.05 30.42 -7.58
C ARG A 92 -16.45 31.87 -7.28
N LYS A 93 -17.53 32.36 -7.88
CA LYS A 93 -18.03 33.74 -7.68
C LYS A 93 -18.51 33.96 -6.24
N VAL A 94 -19.25 33.02 -5.66
CA VAL A 94 -19.66 33.11 -4.25
C VAL A 94 -18.44 33.01 -3.32
N ALA A 95 -17.48 32.13 -3.61
CA ALA A 95 -16.25 32.02 -2.83
C ALA A 95 -15.40 33.30 -2.87
N GLU A 96 -15.26 33.93 -4.04
CA GLU A 96 -14.59 35.23 -4.21
C GLU A 96 -15.32 36.34 -3.45
N ALA A 97 -16.64 36.46 -3.63
CA ALA A 97 -17.46 37.46 -2.97
C ALA A 97 -17.42 37.35 -1.42
N LEU A 98 -17.28 36.13 -0.90
CA LEU A 98 -17.06 35.86 0.54
C LEU A 98 -15.64 36.25 0.99
N LEU A 99 -14.60 35.85 0.24
CA LEU A 99 -13.21 36.16 0.57
C LEU A 99 -12.93 37.68 0.55
N ARG A 100 -13.42 38.39 -0.49
CA ARG A 100 -13.37 39.88 -0.58
C ARG A 100 -14.08 40.58 0.59
N ARG A 101 -14.93 39.87 1.34
CA ARG A 101 -15.67 40.36 2.53
C ARG A 101 -15.17 39.71 3.82
N HIS A 102 -13.90 39.29 3.84
CA HIS A 102 -13.19 38.76 5.00
C HIS A 102 -13.80 37.46 5.60
N ALA A 103 -14.36 36.60 4.76
CA ALA A 103 -14.57 35.21 5.15
C ALA A 103 -13.22 34.56 5.48
N ASP A 104 -13.13 33.85 6.61
CA ASP A 104 -11.86 33.27 7.07
C ASP A 104 -11.60 31.92 6.38
N PRO A 105 -10.57 31.82 5.50
CA PRO A 105 -10.22 30.56 4.85
C PRO A 105 -9.65 29.51 5.83
N ASN A 106 -9.26 29.93 7.03
CA ASN A 106 -8.67 29.08 8.07
C ASN A 106 -9.70 28.53 9.05
N PHE A 107 -10.96 28.99 8.96
CA PHE A 107 -12.05 28.43 9.75
C PHE A 107 -12.13 26.94 9.47
N ALA A 108 -12.15 26.12 10.51
CA ALA A 108 -12.16 24.67 10.39
C ALA A 108 -13.55 24.12 10.75
N ASP A 109 -14.11 23.24 9.90
CA ASP A 109 -15.37 22.56 10.18
C ASP A 109 -15.22 21.46 11.25
N HIS A 110 -16.30 20.74 11.56
CA HIS A 110 -16.25 19.69 12.59
C HIS A 110 -15.34 18.50 12.22
N ASP A 111 -14.89 18.33 10.98
CA ASP A 111 -13.88 17.35 10.58
C ASP A 111 -12.45 17.92 10.61
N GLY A 112 -12.30 19.20 10.95
CA GLY A 112 -11.04 19.94 10.90
C GLY A 112 -10.69 20.44 9.50
N TYR A 113 -11.61 20.38 8.54
CA TYR A 113 -11.36 20.88 7.20
C TYR A 113 -11.44 22.40 7.15
N THR A 114 -10.40 23.02 6.62
CA THR A 114 -10.38 24.43 6.21
C THR A 114 -10.75 24.57 4.72
N ALA A 115 -10.82 25.80 4.21
CA ALA A 115 -11.04 26.07 2.78
C ALA A 115 -10.13 25.23 1.85
N LEU A 116 -8.83 25.16 2.16
CA LEU A 116 -7.88 24.36 1.39
C LEU A 116 -8.18 22.84 1.44
N HIS A 117 -8.64 22.31 2.57
CA HIS A 117 -9.01 20.90 2.66
C HIS A 117 -10.26 20.59 1.82
N VAL A 118 -11.24 21.49 1.82
CA VAL A 118 -12.44 21.37 0.99
C VAL A 118 -12.08 21.34 -0.49
N ILE A 119 -11.20 22.26 -0.93
CA ILE A 119 -10.70 22.31 -2.31
C ILE A 119 -9.96 21.00 -2.65
N CYS A 120 -8.95 20.62 -1.85
CA CYS A 120 -8.09 19.48 -2.16
C CYS A 120 -8.75 18.10 -2.01
N LYS A 121 -9.95 18.02 -1.41
CA LYS A 121 -10.76 16.79 -1.37
C LYS A 121 -11.55 16.56 -2.67
N ARG A 122 -11.66 17.56 -3.55
CA ARG A 122 -12.42 17.47 -4.80
C ARG A 122 -11.61 16.73 -5.87
N ASP A 123 -12.27 15.81 -6.55
CA ASP A 123 -11.71 14.98 -7.62
C ASP A 123 -11.51 15.75 -8.95
N LYS A 124 -12.20 16.89 -9.10
CA LYS A 124 -12.27 17.67 -10.35
C LYS A 124 -11.83 19.13 -10.18
N ASP A 125 -10.67 19.40 -9.59
CA ASP A 125 -10.16 20.77 -9.50
C ASP A 125 -9.64 21.27 -10.87
N GLN A 126 -10.47 22.05 -11.55
CA GLN A 126 -10.14 22.76 -12.79
C GLN A 126 -9.60 24.18 -12.51
N GLY A 127 -8.65 24.31 -11.59
CA GLY A 127 -8.00 25.58 -11.24
C GLY A 127 -8.66 26.39 -10.10
N LEU A 128 -9.60 25.81 -9.36
CA LEU A 128 -10.22 26.44 -8.20
C LEU A 128 -9.17 26.82 -7.14
N LEU A 129 -8.20 25.93 -6.87
CA LEU A 129 -7.08 26.27 -5.96
C LEU A 129 -6.22 27.44 -6.46
N LYS A 130 -6.05 27.58 -7.79
CA LYS A 130 -5.26 28.66 -8.40
C LYS A 130 -5.97 30.00 -8.24
N GLU A 131 -7.28 30.04 -8.50
CA GLU A 131 -8.11 31.23 -8.27
C GLU A 131 -8.18 31.61 -6.80
N PHE A 132 -8.40 30.63 -5.92
CA PHE A 132 -8.35 30.82 -4.47
C PHE A 132 -7.03 31.47 -4.03
N PHE A 133 -5.89 30.95 -4.48
CA PHE A 133 -4.58 31.54 -4.17
C PHE A 133 -4.34 32.91 -4.81
N LYS A 134 -4.99 33.25 -5.93
CA LYS A 134 -4.98 34.61 -6.47
C LYS A 134 -5.74 35.56 -5.55
N ILE A 135 -6.99 35.23 -5.23
CA ILE A 135 -7.89 36.08 -4.43
C ILE A 135 -7.31 36.34 -3.03
N VAL A 136 -6.80 35.31 -2.33
CA VAL A 136 -6.23 35.50 -0.99
C VAL A 136 -4.93 36.31 -0.97
N LYS A 137 -4.24 36.49 -2.11
CA LYS A 137 -3.09 37.39 -2.25
C LYS A 137 -3.49 38.84 -2.52
N GLU A 138 -4.70 39.09 -3.00
CA GLU A 138 -5.26 40.44 -3.25
C GLU A 138 -5.90 41.06 -1.99
N ILE A 139 -6.08 40.29 -0.91
CA ILE A 139 -6.73 40.71 0.34
C ILE A 139 -5.79 40.50 1.54
N PRO A 140 -5.97 41.23 2.67
CA PRO A 140 -5.11 41.09 3.85
C PRO A 140 -5.44 39.84 4.69
N THR A 141 -5.35 38.65 4.08
CA THR A 141 -5.75 37.37 4.69
C THR A 141 -4.66 36.30 4.52
N SER A 142 -4.01 35.92 5.62
CA SER A 142 -3.06 34.80 5.63
C SER A 142 -3.78 33.45 5.56
N VAL A 143 -3.29 32.51 4.74
CA VAL A 143 -3.80 31.14 4.68
C VAL A 143 -2.84 30.15 5.35
N ARG A 144 -3.34 29.34 6.28
CA ARG A 144 -2.61 28.25 6.95
C ARG A 144 -2.49 27.05 6.02
N ILE A 145 -1.50 27.10 5.13
CA ILE A 145 -1.22 26.06 4.11
C ILE A 145 -1.10 24.66 4.75
N ASN A 146 -0.42 24.57 5.89
CA ASN A 146 -0.19 23.33 6.64
C ASN A 146 -1.20 23.10 7.78
N ALA A 147 -2.42 23.67 7.68
CA ALA A 147 -3.52 23.33 8.58
C ALA A 147 -3.80 21.81 8.58
N ARG A 148 -4.37 21.28 9.66
CA ARG A 148 -4.48 19.83 9.87
C ARG A 148 -5.90 19.40 10.22
N ASP A 149 -6.44 18.41 9.49
CA ASP A 149 -7.75 17.80 9.76
C ASP A 149 -7.76 16.94 11.04
N LYS A 150 -8.92 16.38 11.43
CA LYS A 150 -9.04 15.47 12.57
C LYS A 150 -8.22 14.18 12.44
N LYS A 151 -7.78 13.80 11.25
CA LYS A 151 -6.85 12.68 10.96
C LYS A 151 -5.38 13.15 10.87
N GLY A 152 -5.13 14.44 11.13
CA GLY A 152 -3.82 15.07 11.06
C GLY A 152 -3.30 15.31 9.65
N ASN A 153 -4.09 15.05 8.60
CA ASN A 153 -3.72 15.31 7.21
C ASN A 153 -3.67 16.82 6.97
N THR A 154 -2.73 17.27 6.13
CA THR A 154 -2.74 18.62 5.55
C THR A 154 -3.47 18.62 4.19
N PRO A 155 -3.79 19.77 3.58
CA PRO A 155 -4.29 19.82 2.21
C PRO A 155 -3.40 19.07 1.20
N LEU A 156 -2.07 19.09 1.41
CA LEU A 156 -1.10 18.38 0.58
C LEU A 156 -1.23 16.85 0.69
N HIS A 157 -1.64 16.32 1.85
CA HIS A 157 -1.98 14.90 1.98
C HIS A 157 -3.23 14.54 1.17
N LEU A 158 -4.25 15.40 1.16
CA LEU A 158 -5.47 15.15 0.40
C LEU A 158 -5.20 15.22 -1.12
N ALA A 159 -4.43 16.21 -1.56
CA ALA A 159 -3.97 16.34 -2.95
C ALA A 159 -3.15 15.13 -3.40
N ALA A 160 -2.19 14.67 -2.57
CA ALA A 160 -1.39 13.47 -2.80
C ALA A 160 -2.24 12.19 -2.87
N ALA A 161 -3.21 12.03 -1.94
CA ALA A 161 -4.12 10.89 -1.94
C ALA A 161 -5.05 10.87 -3.16
N GLY A 162 -5.59 12.03 -3.56
CA GLY A 162 -6.39 12.20 -4.78
C GLY A 162 -5.57 12.00 -6.06
N GLY A 163 -4.26 12.26 -6.01
CA GLY A 163 -3.33 12.08 -7.12
C GLY A 163 -3.23 13.27 -8.06
N SER A 164 -3.67 14.45 -7.62
CA SER A 164 -3.75 15.63 -8.49
C SER A 164 -2.41 16.34 -8.60
N LEU A 165 -1.81 16.22 -9.79
CA LEU A 165 -0.61 16.93 -10.23
C LEU A 165 -0.68 18.44 -9.92
N ILE A 166 -1.79 19.07 -10.34
CA ILE A 166 -2.01 20.51 -10.23
C ILE A 166 -2.11 20.95 -8.77
N LEU A 167 -2.85 20.21 -7.93
CA LEU A 167 -3.00 20.56 -6.52
C LEU A 167 -1.68 20.42 -5.75
N VAL A 168 -0.94 19.35 -5.99
CA VAL A 168 0.38 19.14 -5.37
C VAL A 168 1.35 20.23 -5.77
N GLU A 169 1.43 20.58 -7.06
CA GLU A 169 2.26 21.69 -7.53
C GLU A 169 1.89 23.03 -6.89
N LEU A 170 0.60 23.40 -6.90
CA LEU A 170 0.16 24.69 -6.36
C LEU A 170 0.37 24.79 -4.85
N LEU A 171 0.23 23.70 -4.10
CA LEU A 171 0.49 23.69 -2.66
C LEU A 171 1.99 23.84 -2.36
N LEU A 172 2.87 23.06 -3.01
CA LEU A 172 4.32 23.17 -2.84
C LEU A 172 4.82 24.57 -3.25
N LYS A 173 4.31 25.14 -4.36
CA LYS A 173 4.60 26.52 -4.79
C LYS A 173 4.14 27.61 -3.81
N ASN A 174 3.25 27.29 -2.87
CA ASN A 174 2.87 28.17 -1.77
C ASN A 174 3.40 27.64 -0.41
N GLN A 175 4.57 26.99 -0.41
CA GLN A 175 5.31 26.59 0.80
C GLN A 175 4.55 25.59 1.70
N ALA A 176 3.81 24.65 1.09
CA ALA A 176 3.30 23.48 1.79
C ALA A 176 4.45 22.54 2.18
N ASP A 177 4.45 22.06 3.42
CA ASP A 177 5.50 21.19 3.95
C ASP A 177 5.37 19.76 3.39
N PRO A 178 6.35 19.27 2.59
CA PRO A 178 6.32 17.93 2.01
C PRO A 178 6.54 16.81 3.03
N ASN A 179 6.99 17.15 4.25
CA ASN A 179 7.36 16.21 5.31
C ASN A 179 6.33 16.12 6.45
N SER A 180 5.28 16.94 6.42
CA SER A 180 4.22 16.93 7.41
C SER A 180 3.67 15.51 7.59
N ARG A 181 3.56 15.04 8.84
CA ARG A 181 3.17 13.66 9.17
C ARG A 181 1.76 13.61 9.73
N ASN A 182 0.82 12.88 9.11
CA ASN A 182 -0.54 12.72 9.65
C ASN A 182 -0.60 11.84 10.93
N LYS A 183 -1.81 11.53 11.42
CA LYS A 183 -1.97 10.69 12.63
C LYS A 183 -1.46 9.24 12.46
N GLU A 184 -1.29 8.76 11.24
CA GLU A 184 -0.65 7.47 10.92
C GLU A 184 0.86 7.61 10.71
N GLY A 185 1.44 8.80 10.93
CA GLY A 185 2.85 9.08 10.65
C GLY A 185 3.18 9.22 9.16
N SER A 186 2.23 8.95 8.25
CA SER A 186 2.42 9.07 6.81
C SER A 186 2.65 10.52 6.40
N THR A 187 3.60 10.75 5.49
CA THR A 187 3.79 12.03 4.79
C THR A 187 3.02 12.06 3.47
N PRO A 188 2.88 13.21 2.77
CA PRO A 188 2.35 13.25 1.42
C PRO A 188 3.00 12.23 0.45
N LEU A 189 4.31 12.05 0.52
CA LEU A 189 5.02 11.07 -0.32
C LEU A 189 4.57 9.62 -0.04
N HIS A 190 4.26 9.26 1.21
CA HIS A 190 3.68 7.93 1.51
C HIS A 190 2.33 7.72 0.82
N LEU A 191 1.51 8.78 0.70
CA LEU A 191 0.21 8.72 0.05
C LEU A 191 0.32 8.63 -1.47
N ILE A 192 1.32 9.30 -2.07
CA ILE A 192 1.71 9.08 -3.48
C ILE A 192 2.14 7.61 -3.67
N CYS A 193 2.99 7.08 -2.78
CA CYS A 193 3.49 5.72 -2.88
C CYS A 193 2.46 4.62 -2.60
N LYS A 194 1.31 4.97 -2.01
CA LYS A 194 0.19 4.04 -1.81
C LYS A 194 -0.78 3.99 -3.00
N ARG A 195 -0.58 4.79 -4.05
CA ARG A 195 -1.47 4.82 -5.22
C ARG A 195 -1.01 3.87 -6.32
N ARG A 196 -1.99 3.20 -6.95
CA ARG A 196 -1.78 2.35 -8.14
C ARG A 196 -1.41 3.15 -9.39
N VAL A 197 -2.18 4.22 -9.65
CA VAL A 197 -2.02 5.08 -10.84
C VAL A 197 -1.44 6.41 -10.40
N ASN A 198 -0.18 6.64 -10.77
CA ASN A 198 0.58 7.81 -10.36
C ASN A 198 0.82 8.86 -11.45
N GLY A 199 0.68 8.55 -12.74
CA GLY A 199 0.62 9.57 -13.81
C GLY A 199 1.75 10.61 -13.84
N GLY A 200 2.95 10.27 -13.36
CA GLY A 200 4.08 11.20 -13.22
C GLY A 200 4.13 12.01 -11.90
N LEU A 201 3.16 11.86 -11.00
CA LEU A 201 3.02 12.63 -9.75
C LEU A 201 4.25 12.57 -8.85
N VAL A 202 4.89 11.41 -8.72
CA VAL A 202 6.13 11.28 -7.93
C VAL A 202 7.26 12.15 -8.49
N ASN A 203 7.43 12.17 -9.82
CA ASN A 203 8.40 13.05 -10.48
C ASN A 203 8.04 14.53 -10.33
N GLN A 204 6.77 14.90 -10.46
CA GLN A 204 6.34 16.29 -10.29
C GLN A 204 6.46 16.76 -8.84
N PHE A 205 6.19 15.89 -7.86
CA PHE A 205 6.38 16.17 -6.44
C PHE A 205 7.86 16.47 -6.15
N PHE A 206 8.78 15.58 -6.54
CA PHE A 206 10.22 15.83 -6.36
C PHE A 206 10.74 17.04 -7.15
N LYS A 207 10.25 17.24 -8.39
CA LYS A 207 10.63 18.39 -9.21
C LYS A 207 10.19 19.70 -8.55
N VAL A 208 8.91 19.83 -8.20
CA VAL A 208 8.39 21.09 -7.63
C VAL A 208 8.95 21.32 -6.23
N ALA A 209 9.22 20.26 -5.44
CA ALA A 209 9.92 20.42 -4.18
C ALA A 209 11.34 20.99 -4.39
N LEU A 210 12.11 20.45 -5.34
CA LEU A 210 13.44 20.96 -5.69
C LEU A 210 13.39 22.39 -6.24
N ASP A 211 12.46 22.68 -7.17
CA ASP A 211 12.26 24.02 -7.76
C ASP A 211 11.89 25.09 -6.70
N MET A 212 11.40 24.67 -5.51
CA MET A 212 10.98 25.53 -4.40
C MET A 212 11.92 25.50 -3.19
N ASP A 213 13.08 24.83 -3.29
CA ASP A 213 14.06 24.61 -2.21
C ASP A 213 13.45 23.90 -0.96
N LEU A 214 12.56 22.94 -1.20
CA LEU A 214 11.90 22.14 -0.18
C LEU A 214 12.59 20.77 -0.02
N GLU A 215 13.30 20.58 1.10
CA GLU A 215 13.87 19.28 1.49
C GLU A 215 12.77 18.20 1.58
N VAL A 216 12.95 17.05 0.92
CA VAL A 216 12.05 15.90 1.02
C VAL A 216 12.73 14.77 1.79
N ARG A 217 12.20 14.42 2.96
CA ARG A 217 12.66 13.29 3.79
C ARG A 217 12.16 11.97 3.21
N ILE A 218 12.80 11.53 2.12
CA ILE A 218 12.41 10.34 1.36
C ILE A 218 12.35 9.06 2.18
N ASN A 219 13.18 8.95 3.23
CA ASN A 219 13.24 7.80 4.13
C ASN A 219 12.42 7.95 5.42
N ALA A 220 11.56 8.98 5.53
CA ALA A 220 10.66 9.12 6.68
C ALA A 220 9.77 7.87 6.83
N GLN A 221 9.62 7.34 8.03
CA GLN A 221 8.87 6.11 8.30
C GLN A 221 7.48 6.42 8.91
N ASP A 222 6.42 5.72 8.50
CA ASP A 222 5.09 5.84 9.12
C ASP A 222 5.01 5.19 10.52
N LYS A 223 3.82 5.15 11.13
CA LYS A 223 3.58 4.49 12.43
C LYS A 223 3.81 2.97 12.46
N ARG A 224 4.08 2.35 11.32
CA ARG A 224 4.45 0.93 11.20
C ARG A 224 5.91 0.76 10.76
N GLY A 225 6.69 1.83 10.79
CA GLY A 225 8.06 1.85 10.32
C GLY A 225 8.20 1.82 8.79
N ASN A 226 7.12 1.85 8.01
CA ASN A 226 7.22 1.76 6.55
C ASN A 226 7.68 3.10 5.99
N SER A 227 8.78 3.11 5.24
CA SER A 227 9.16 4.23 4.37
C SER A 227 8.29 4.27 3.09
N PRO A 228 8.29 5.37 2.32
CA PRO A 228 7.67 5.42 0.99
C PRO A 228 8.06 4.27 0.06
N LEU A 229 9.31 3.80 0.12
CA LEU A 229 9.79 2.65 -0.66
C LEU A 229 9.10 1.34 -0.25
N HIS A 230 8.81 1.14 1.04
CA HIS A 230 8.01 -0.02 1.48
C HIS A 230 6.59 0.03 0.92
N LEU A 231 5.97 1.21 0.90
CA LEU A 231 4.62 1.37 0.36
C LEU A 231 4.57 1.22 -1.16
N ALA A 232 5.63 1.67 -1.85
CA ALA A 232 5.80 1.45 -3.28
C ALA A 232 6.01 -0.04 -3.65
N LEU A 233 6.54 -0.84 -2.72
CA LEU A 233 6.72 -2.29 -2.86
C LEU A 233 5.56 -3.12 -2.29
N ALA A 234 4.52 -2.48 -1.73
CA ALA A 234 3.37 -3.18 -1.18
C ALA A 234 2.56 -3.87 -2.28
N ASP A 235 2.20 -5.13 -2.05
CA ASP A 235 1.58 -6.06 -3.00
C ASP A 235 0.49 -5.42 -3.88
N ARG A 236 -0.44 -4.68 -3.25
CA ARG A 236 -1.59 -4.07 -3.94
C ARG A 236 -1.31 -2.79 -4.72
N CYS A 237 -0.12 -2.18 -4.62
CA CYS A 237 0.16 -0.83 -5.13
C CYS A 237 1.47 -0.74 -5.93
N CYS A 238 2.10 -1.88 -6.25
CA CYS A 238 3.43 -1.87 -6.86
C CYS A 238 3.48 -1.16 -8.20
N ASN A 239 4.59 -0.47 -8.42
CA ASN A 239 4.86 0.25 -9.65
C ASN A 239 6.39 0.34 -9.81
N GLU A 240 6.94 -0.45 -10.72
CA GLU A 240 8.37 -0.53 -11.06
C GLU A 240 9.00 0.87 -11.25
N TYR A 241 8.32 1.72 -12.02
CA TYR A 241 8.74 3.10 -12.26
C TYR A 241 8.85 3.93 -10.97
N MET A 242 7.98 3.69 -9.98
CA MET A 242 8.03 4.38 -8.70
C MET A 242 9.17 3.88 -7.81
N VAL A 243 9.44 2.57 -7.79
CA VAL A 243 10.58 1.98 -7.08
C VAL A 243 11.89 2.59 -7.62
N ARG A 244 12.04 2.61 -8.95
CA ARG A 244 13.18 3.22 -9.64
C ARG A 244 13.33 4.72 -9.31
N VAL A 245 12.25 5.51 -9.41
CA VAL A 245 12.30 6.95 -9.09
C VAL A 245 12.70 7.21 -7.64
N LEU A 246 12.19 6.42 -6.68
CA LEU A 246 12.57 6.57 -5.28
C LEU A 246 14.05 6.26 -5.05
N LEU A 247 14.58 5.18 -5.64
CA LEU A 247 15.99 4.81 -5.51
C LEU A 247 16.92 5.85 -6.15
N THR A 248 16.58 6.38 -7.34
CA THR A 248 17.27 7.54 -7.97
C THR A 248 17.10 8.87 -7.20
N LYS A 249 16.26 8.91 -6.17
CA LYS A 249 16.08 10.06 -5.26
C LYS A 249 16.59 9.79 -3.84
N ASP A 250 17.53 8.86 -3.71
CA ASP A 250 18.19 8.49 -2.45
C ASP A 250 17.29 7.87 -1.39
N ALA A 251 16.26 7.14 -1.83
CA ALA A 251 15.62 6.16 -0.96
C ALA A 251 16.64 5.09 -0.56
N ASP A 252 16.68 4.79 0.73
CA ASP A 252 17.57 3.77 1.30
C ASP A 252 16.87 2.39 1.20
N PRO A 253 17.47 1.41 0.49
CA PRO A 253 16.89 0.09 0.32
C PRO A 253 16.96 -0.80 1.57
N ASN A 254 17.62 -0.35 2.66
CA ASN A 254 17.88 -1.13 3.87
C ASN A 254 17.08 -0.68 5.09
N VAL A 255 16.30 0.41 5.01
CA VAL A 255 15.44 0.88 6.12
C VAL A 255 14.55 -0.27 6.61
N ALA A 256 14.63 -0.63 7.89
CA ALA A 256 13.78 -1.67 8.46
C ALA A 256 12.50 -1.10 9.08
N ASN A 257 11.35 -1.69 8.77
CA ASN A 257 10.05 -1.31 9.37
C ASN A 257 9.86 -1.88 10.79
N GLU A 258 8.69 -1.67 11.40
CA GLU A 258 8.41 -2.20 12.76
C GLU A 258 8.41 -3.73 12.86
N GLN A 259 8.36 -4.45 11.74
CA GLN A 259 8.49 -5.91 11.68
C GLN A 259 9.95 -6.34 11.43
N GLY A 260 10.90 -5.39 11.35
CA GLY A 260 12.29 -5.64 10.96
C GLY A 260 12.47 -5.89 9.47
N GLN A 261 11.41 -5.80 8.67
CA GLN A 261 11.47 -6.07 7.24
C GLN A 261 12.04 -4.85 6.53
N THR A 262 13.07 -5.07 5.70
CA THR A 262 13.59 -4.07 4.74
C THR A 262 12.76 -4.09 3.44
N PRO A 263 12.88 -3.08 2.57
CA PRO A 263 12.36 -3.11 1.19
C PRO A 263 12.62 -4.45 0.47
N LEU A 264 13.81 -5.03 0.61
CA LEU A 264 14.17 -6.30 -0.01
C LEU A 264 13.36 -7.50 0.56
N HIS A 265 13.00 -7.50 1.85
CA HIS A 265 12.09 -8.50 2.40
C HIS A 265 10.71 -8.42 1.75
N LEU A 266 10.24 -7.21 1.40
CA LEU A 266 8.96 -7.04 0.72
C LEU A 266 9.02 -7.52 -0.73
N VAL A 267 10.11 -7.25 -1.46
CA VAL A 267 10.36 -7.84 -2.80
C VAL A 267 10.19 -9.36 -2.74
N CYS A 268 10.89 -10.02 -1.80
CA CYS A 268 10.89 -11.47 -1.64
C CYS A 268 9.64 -12.06 -0.93
N SER A 269 8.62 -11.25 -0.65
CA SER A 269 7.33 -11.67 -0.06
C SER A 269 6.14 -11.51 -1.02
N ARG A 270 6.37 -11.16 -2.28
CA ARG A 270 5.33 -10.91 -3.29
C ARG A 270 5.02 -12.18 -4.10
N TYR A 271 3.78 -12.31 -4.54
CA TYR A 271 3.36 -13.42 -5.41
C TYR A 271 3.22 -13.01 -6.90
N HIS A 272 3.42 -11.73 -7.20
CA HIS A 272 3.27 -11.20 -8.55
C HIS A 272 4.50 -11.45 -9.41
N LYS A 273 4.29 -12.06 -10.59
CA LYS A 273 5.27 -12.12 -11.68
C LYS A 273 5.35 -10.74 -12.35
N ASP A 274 6.14 -9.85 -11.78
CA ASP A 274 6.42 -8.50 -12.29
C ASP A 274 7.94 -8.22 -12.24
N ASN A 275 8.43 -7.20 -12.93
CA ASN A 275 9.88 -6.93 -12.98
C ASN A 275 10.37 -6.17 -11.73
N THR A 276 9.58 -6.06 -10.66
CA THR A 276 9.93 -5.25 -9.47
C THR A 276 11.24 -5.70 -8.85
N ALA A 277 11.50 -7.00 -8.75
CA ALA A 277 12.77 -7.50 -8.23
C ALA A 277 13.94 -7.03 -9.10
N TYR A 278 13.87 -7.28 -10.41
CA TYR A 278 14.89 -6.86 -11.37
C TYR A 278 15.15 -5.34 -11.33
N GLU A 279 14.09 -4.52 -11.36
CA GLU A 279 14.19 -3.06 -11.29
C GLU A 279 14.73 -2.57 -9.94
N PHE A 280 14.35 -3.19 -8.81
CA PHE A 280 14.89 -2.87 -7.49
C PHE A 280 16.39 -3.15 -7.41
N PHE A 281 16.83 -4.36 -7.77
CA PHE A 281 18.25 -4.74 -7.77
C PHE A 281 19.07 -3.89 -8.74
N ASN A 282 18.59 -3.66 -9.96
CA ASN A 282 19.30 -2.84 -10.94
C ASN A 282 19.37 -1.37 -10.56
N SER A 283 18.30 -0.81 -9.99
CA SER A 283 18.32 0.56 -9.46
C SER A 283 19.34 0.69 -8.32
N CYS A 284 19.35 -0.26 -7.37
CA CYS A 284 20.37 -0.28 -6.31
C CYS A 284 21.79 -0.37 -6.88
N LYS A 285 22.02 -1.23 -7.86
CA LYS A 285 23.32 -1.40 -8.53
C LYS A 285 23.76 -0.15 -9.31
N PHE A 286 22.85 0.46 -10.07
CA PHE A 286 23.12 1.65 -10.88
C PHE A 286 23.44 2.86 -10.01
N GLU A 287 22.62 3.09 -8.97
CA GLU A 287 22.80 4.15 -7.97
C GLU A 287 23.88 3.81 -6.91
N LYS A 288 24.60 2.68 -7.08
CA LYS A 288 25.68 2.18 -6.21
C LYS A 288 25.29 2.10 -4.72
N LYS A 289 24.02 1.83 -4.42
CA LYS A 289 23.53 1.72 -3.05
C LYS A 289 23.96 0.38 -2.44
N PRO A 290 24.55 0.37 -1.23
CA PRO A 290 24.82 -0.88 -0.53
C PRO A 290 23.48 -1.57 -0.24
N LEU A 291 23.45 -2.90 -0.37
CA LEU A 291 22.26 -3.71 -0.15
C LEU A 291 22.55 -4.79 0.89
N GLU A 292 21.85 -4.75 2.01
CA GLU A 292 21.97 -5.72 3.10
C GLU A 292 21.15 -6.97 2.77
N VAL A 293 21.67 -7.79 1.84
CA VAL A 293 21.00 -8.99 1.32
C VAL A 293 20.66 -10.04 2.38
N ASP A 294 21.43 -10.09 3.46
CA ASP A 294 21.25 -11.02 4.60
C ASP A 294 20.66 -10.34 5.85
N ALA A 295 20.08 -9.15 5.73
CA ALA A 295 19.35 -8.50 6.82
C ALA A 295 18.23 -9.43 7.37
N LYS A 296 17.95 -9.37 8.67
CA LYS A 296 16.97 -10.25 9.33
C LYS A 296 15.77 -9.49 9.86
N ASP A 297 14.57 -9.98 9.57
CA ASP A 297 13.32 -9.50 10.17
C ASP A 297 13.21 -9.87 11.67
N LYS A 298 12.15 -9.40 12.35
CA LYS A 298 11.91 -9.73 13.78
C LYS A 298 11.63 -11.22 14.05
N LYS A 299 11.42 -12.04 13.03
CA LYS A 299 11.34 -13.51 13.14
C LYS A 299 12.70 -14.18 12.85
N GLY A 300 13.75 -13.40 12.60
CA GLY A 300 15.10 -13.89 12.29
C GLY A 300 15.28 -14.31 10.83
N ARG A 301 14.32 -14.02 9.94
CA ARG A 301 14.29 -14.49 8.55
C ARG A 301 14.97 -13.48 7.63
N THR A 302 15.76 -13.96 6.68
CA THR A 302 16.36 -13.16 5.61
C THR A 302 15.45 -13.07 4.37
N PRO A 303 15.70 -12.13 3.44
CA PRO A 303 15.04 -12.10 2.13
C PRO A 303 15.18 -13.42 1.37
N LEU A 304 16.32 -14.12 1.46
CA LEU A 304 16.52 -15.41 0.81
C LEU A 304 15.59 -16.49 1.35
N GLN A 305 15.39 -16.55 2.67
CA GLN A 305 14.44 -17.47 3.28
C GLN A 305 13.00 -17.17 2.86
N LEU A 306 12.65 -15.89 2.70
CA LEU A 306 11.34 -15.48 2.18
C LEU A 306 11.17 -15.85 0.70
N ALA A 307 12.19 -15.63 -0.13
CA ALA A 307 12.15 -16.01 -1.55
C ALA A 307 12.00 -17.53 -1.72
N VAL A 308 12.73 -18.33 -0.93
CA VAL A 308 12.59 -19.79 -0.92
C VAL A 308 11.20 -20.22 -0.45
N ALA A 309 10.68 -19.66 0.65
CA ALA A 309 9.35 -19.98 1.18
C ALA A 309 8.21 -19.65 0.19
N ASN A 310 8.35 -18.56 -0.58
CA ASN A 310 7.40 -18.14 -1.62
C ASN A 310 7.66 -18.81 -3.00
N LEU A 311 8.65 -19.70 -3.11
CA LEU A 311 9.04 -20.40 -4.34
C LEU A 311 9.42 -19.44 -5.49
N LEU A 312 10.16 -18.39 -5.17
CA LEU A 312 10.52 -17.26 -6.05
C LEU A 312 11.91 -17.47 -6.68
N MET A 313 11.93 -18.16 -7.82
CA MET A 313 13.16 -18.63 -8.49
C MET A 313 14.04 -17.49 -9.01
N GLU A 314 13.45 -16.38 -9.46
CA GLU A 314 14.17 -15.22 -9.99
C GLU A 314 14.84 -14.45 -8.85
N GLU A 315 14.11 -14.22 -7.76
CA GLU A 315 14.60 -13.58 -6.53
C GLU A 315 15.70 -14.39 -5.85
N VAL A 316 15.59 -15.73 -5.78
CA VAL A 316 16.66 -16.61 -5.27
C VAL A 316 17.93 -16.47 -6.12
N ASN A 317 17.81 -16.42 -7.45
CA ASN A 317 18.94 -16.19 -8.34
C ASN A 317 19.55 -14.79 -8.19
N LEU A 318 18.71 -13.75 -8.08
CA LEU A 318 19.16 -12.37 -7.86
C LEU A 318 19.90 -12.25 -6.53
N LEU A 319 19.31 -12.69 -5.42
CA LEU A 319 19.96 -12.68 -4.09
C LEU A 319 21.31 -13.41 -4.10
N SER A 320 21.37 -14.59 -4.73
CA SER A 320 22.62 -15.36 -4.87
C SER A 320 23.68 -14.61 -5.70
N ASN A 321 23.28 -13.88 -6.74
CA ASN A 321 24.17 -13.06 -7.56
C ASN A 321 24.63 -11.76 -6.86
N TYR A 322 23.85 -11.28 -5.90
CA TYR A 322 24.17 -10.10 -5.07
C TYR A 322 24.80 -10.44 -3.71
N GLY A 323 25.21 -11.71 -3.52
CA GLY A 323 26.08 -12.12 -2.41
C GLY A 323 25.39 -12.60 -1.14
N ALA A 324 24.12 -13.04 -1.21
CA ALA A 324 23.46 -13.70 -0.08
C ALA A 324 24.24 -14.95 0.37
N ASP A 325 24.54 -15.07 1.66
CA ASP A 325 25.49 -16.06 2.19
C ASP A 325 24.86 -17.46 2.40
N PRO A 326 25.23 -18.49 1.62
CA PRO A 326 24.68 -19.84 1.76
C PRO A 326 25.02 -20.52 3.09
N SER A 327 26.07 -20.06 3.79
CA SER A 327 26.48 -20.62 5.09
C SER A 327 25.66 -20.10 6.27
N LYS A 328 24.99 -18.94 6.09
CA LYS A 328 24.09 -18.34 7.09
C LYS A 328 22.61 -18.62 6.80
N PHE A 329 22.30 -19.19 5.64
CA PHE A 329 20.97 -19.58 5.25
C PHE A 329 20.50 -20.79 6.07
N VAL A 330 19.30 -20.69 6.63
CA VAL A 330 18.60 -21.77 7.34
C VAL A 330 17.34 -22.06 6.53
N PHE A 331 17.07 -23.31 6.18
CA PHE A 331 15.93 -23.66 5.33
C PHE A 331 14.59 -23.24 5.98
N PRO A 332 13.61 -22.71 5.22
CA PRO A 332 12.33 -22.30 5.80
C PRO A 332 11.55 -23.48 6.38
N SER A 333 10.84 -23.25 7.49
CA SER A 333 10.02 -24.29 8.10
C SER A 333 8.75 -24.58 7.31
N GLU A 334 8.11 -25.73 7.55
CA GLU A 334 6.79 -26.05 6.97
C GLU A 334 5.76 -24.95 7.26
N HIS A 335 5.83 -24.32 8.44
CA HIS A 335 4.99 -23.18 8.79
C HIS A 335 5.26 -21.95 7.92
N ASP A 336 6.53 -21.66 7.58
CA ASP A 336 6.87 -20.54 6.69
C ASP A 336 6.34 -20.75 5.27
N PHE A 337 6.49 -21.97 4.71
CA PHE A 337 5.89 -22.32 3.41
C PHE A 337 4.36 -22.24 3.42
N ARG A 338 3.70 -22.75 4.48
CA ARG A 338 2.24 -22.64 4.64
C ARG A 338 1.77 -21.18 4.75
N GLN A 339 2.53 -20.34 5.45
CA GLN A 339 2.27 -18.89 5.58
C GLN A 339 2.48 -18.14 4.26
N ALA A 340 3.50 -18.49 3.50
CA ALA A 340 3.84 -17.86 2.22
C ALA A 340 2.84 -18.23 1.11
N LEU A 341 2.57 -19.53 0.92
CA LEU A 341 1.87 -20.04 -0.26
C LEU A 341 0.35 -20.09 -0.13
N GLY A 342 -0.19 -19.87 1.08
CA GLY A 342 -1.62 -19.87 1.38
C GLY A 342 -2.29 -21.21 1.08
N TYR A 343 -2.23 -22.15 2.02
CA TYR A 343 -2.78 -23.49 1.80
C TYR A 343 -4.31 -23.49 1.62
N ARG A 344 -4.79 -24.21 0.60
CA ARG A 344 -6.18 -24.62 0.43
C ARG A 344 -6.20 -26.08 -0.02
N GLU A 345 -6.98 -26.91 0.66
CA GLU A 345 -7.16 -28.32 0.32
C GLU A 345 -7.76 -28.47 -1.10
N ASP A 346 -8.64 -27.54 -1.46
CA ASP A 346 -9.34 -27.47 -2.77
C ASP A 346 -8.50 -26.91 -3.94
N ASP A 347 -7.22 -26.56 -3.74
CA ASP A 347 -6.39 -26.06 -4.85
C ASP A 347 -6.31 -27.10 -5.99
N ASP A 348 -6.42 -26.65 -7.24
CA ASP A 348 -6.36 -27.53 -8.42
C ASP A 348 -5.01 -28.28 -8.51
N LEU A 349 -5.05 -29.49 -9.08
CA LEU A 349 -3.88 -30.34 -9.28
C LEU A 349 -2.81 -29.62 -10.11
N SER A 350 -3.22 -28.74 -11.04
CA SER A 350 -2.30 -27.88 -11.80
C SER A 350 -1.51 -26.91 -10.91
N ILE A 351 -2.16 -26.27 -9.94
CA ILE A 351 -1.57 -25.33 -8.98
C ILE A 351 -0.64 -26.07 -8.01
N LYS A 352 -1.09 -27.21 -7.49
CA LYS A 352 -0.29 -28.10 -6.64
C LYS A 352 0.97 -28.58 -7.39
N GLY A 353 0.83 -28.93 -8.68
CA GLY A 353 1.94 -29.31 -9.56
C GLY A 353 2.94 -28.17 -9.84
N ASP A 354 2.48 -26.92 -10.03
CA ASP A 354 3.36 -25.75 -10.15
C ASP A 354 4.18 -25.53 -8.88
N ARG A 355 3.56 -25.65 -7.69
CA ARG A 355 4.27 -25.53 -6.40
C ARG A 355 5.37 -26.61 -6.25
N VAL A 356 5.08 -27.88 -6.53
CA VAL A 356 6.10 -28.96 -6.54
C VAL A 356 7.22 -28.67 -7.54
N SER A 357 6.84 -28.28 -8.76
CA SER A 357 7.74 -27.93 -9.86
C SER A 357 8.71 -26.80 -9.48
N ARG A 358 8.21 -25.74 -8.82
CA ARG A 358 9.01 -24.59 -8.40
C ARG A 358 9.86 -24.90 -7.16
N ALA A 359 9.37 -25.69 -6.22
CA ALA A 359 10.16 -26.16 -5.07
C ALA A 359 11.39 -26.95 -5.51
N LEU A 360 11.24 -27.87 -6.46
CA LEU A 360 12.38 -28.61 -7.02
C LEU A 360 13.40 -27.69 -7.72
N GLN A 361 12.94 -26.71 -8.50
CA GLN A 361 13.83 -25.75 -9.17
C GLN A 361 14.56 -24.82 -8.18
N VAL A 362 13.90 -24.36 -7.12
CA VAL A 362 14.54 -23.57 -6.05
C VAL A 362 15.63 -24.39 -5.35
N LEU A 363 15.40 -25.69 -5.11
CA LEU A 363 16.40 -26.58 -4.52
C LEU A 363 17.59 -26.81 -5.45
N GLU A 364 17.34 -27.03 -6.75
CA GLU A 364 18.40 -27.15 -7.76
C GLU A 364 19.29 -25.89 -7.78
N ILE A 365 18.69 -24.69 -7.77
CA ILE A 365 19.42 -23.42 -7.69
C ILE A 365 20.23 -23.32 -6.39
N LEU A 366 19.66 -23.68 -5.23
CA LEU A 366 20.38 -23.66 -3.94
C LEU A 366 21.58 -24.63 -3.93
N GLU A 367 21.41 -25.85 -4.43
CA GLU A 367 22.49 -26.84 -4.56
C GLU A 367 23.60 -26.35 -5.50
N GLU A 368 23.26 -25.77 -6.64
CA GLU A 368 24.22 -25.18 -7.59
C GLU A 368 25.02 -24.02 -6.99
N ARG A 369 24.44 -23.30 -6.02
CA ARG A 369 25.10 -22.24 -5.23
C ARG A 369 25.81 -22.76 -3.97
N GLY A 370 25.91 -24.08 -3.80
CA GLY A 370 26.70 -24.72 -2.75
C GLY A 370 25.97 -24.96 -1.44
N TYR A 371 24.65 -24.70 -1.37
CA TYR A 371 23.85 -25.17 -0.24
C TYR A 371 23.78 -26.71 -0.24
N LYS A 372 23.84 -27.32 0.95
CA LYS A 372 23.70 -28.76 1.10
C LYS A 372 22.40 -29.05 1.82
N VAL A 373 21.44 -29.59 1.07
CA VAL A 373 20.16 -30.05 1.60
C VAL A 373 20.43 -31.16 2.62
N ASP A 374 19.99 -30.95 3.87
CA ASP A 374 20.10 -31.97 4.91
C ASP A 374 18.82 -32.81 5.06
N ARG A 375 18.83 -33.74 6.02
CA ARG A 375 17.69 -34.63 6.28
C ARG A 375 16.44 -33.88 6.75
N GLY A 376 16.60 -32.82 7.56
CA GLY A 376 15.50 -31.99 8.06
C GLY A 376 14.88 -31.15 6.95
N ASP A 377 15.70 -30.60 6.05
CA ASP A 377 15.25 -29.91 4.84
C ASP A 377 14.43 -30.86 3.96
N ALA A 378 15.00 -32.03 3.64
CA ALA A 378 14.37 -33.03 2.78
C ALA A 378 13.05 -33.55 3.37
N MET A 379 12.98 -33.77 4.69
CA MET A 379 11.73 -34.09 5.39
C MET A 379 10.69 -32.96 5.32
N THR A 380 11.11 -31.69 5.43
CA THR A 380 10.22 -30.53 5.32
C THR A 380 9.59 -30.45 3.92
N ILE A 381 10.40 -30.65 2.88
CA ILE A 381 9.95 -30.67 1.47
C ILE A 381 9.01 -31.86 1.21
N GLY A 382 9.35 -33.05 1.72
CA GLY A 382 8.50 -34.24 1.62
C GLY A 382 7.12 -34.02 2.25
N LYS A 383 7.05 -33.41 3.44
CA LYS A 383 5.77 -33.06 4.08
C LYS A 383 4.93 -32.12 3.22
N LEU A 384 5.54 -31.10 2.62
CA LEU A 384 4.84 -30.16 1.72
C LEU A 384 4.29 -30.86 0.47
N PHE A 385 5.05 -31.78 -0.13
CA PHE A 385 4.58 -32.53 -1.30
C PHE A 385 3.41 -33.46 -0.93
N GLY A 386 3.41 -34.03 0.28
CA GLY A 386 2.27 -34.80 0.79
C GLY A 386 1.03 -33.93 1.03
N VAL A 387 1.21 -32.77 1.66
CA VAL A 387 0.15 -31.76 1.86
C VAL A 387 -0.44 -31.26 0.52
N TRP A 388 0.32 -31.31 -0.57
CA TRP A 388 -0.15 -30.99 -1.93
C TRP A 388 -0.70 -32.20 -2.71
N GLY A 389 -0.82 -33.39 -2.10
CA GLY A 389 -1.37 -34.59 -2.75
C GLY A 389 -0.44 -35.23 -3.79
N PHE A 390 0.85 -34.90 -3.77
CA PHE A 390 1.88 -35.53 -4.61
C PHE A 390 2.63 -36.66 -3.88
N LEU A 391 2.41 -36.85 -2.58
CA LEU A 391 2.84 -38.00 -1.80
C LEU A 391 1.70 -38.45 -0.87
N GLU A 392 1.33 -39.74 -0.91
CA GLU A 392 0.50 -40.33 0.14
C GLU A 392 1.40 -40.70 1.31
N ILE A 393 1.22 -40.00 2.43
CA ILE A 393 1.88 -40.32 3.70
C ILE A 393 0.88 -41.18 4.49
N GLU A 394 0.85 -42.49 4.21
CA GLU A 394 -0.08 -43.45 4.84
C GLU A 394 0.11 -43.52 6.38
N GLU A 395 1.32 -43.29 6.87
CA GLU A 395 1.69 -43.12 8.28
C GLU A 395 2.85 -42.12 8.41
N ASP A 396 3.08 -41.57 9.62
CA ASP A 396 4.25 -40.72 9.90
C ASP A 396 5.54 -41.43 9.43
N PRO A 397 6.42 -40.79 8.63
CA PRO A 397 7.70 -41.38 8.22
C PRO A 397 8.57 -41.88 9.38
N ALA A 398 8.38 -41.37 10.61
CA ALA A 398 9.04 -41.89 11.81
C ALA A 398 8.51 -43.25 12.29
N ASN A 399 7.26 -43.62 11.96
CA ASN A 399 6.60 -44.85 12.42
C ASN A 399 6.74 -46.02 11.42
N VAL A 400 6.72 -45.75 10.11
CA VAL A 400 6.81 -46.78 9.05
C VAL A 400 8.15 -47.54 9.09
N TRP A 401 9.21 -46.93 9.63
CA TRP A 401 10.57 -47.46 9.58
C TRP A 401 10.82 -48.68 10.51
N CYS A 402 9.83 -49.16 11.26
CA CYS A 402 10.03 -50.19 12.29
C CYS A 402 9.49 -51.60 11.97
N LYS A 403 8.87 -51.82 10.80
CA LYS A 403 8.24 -53.10 10.38
C LYS A 403 8.12 -53.17 8.86
N ASP A 404 8.12 -54.31 8.15
CA ASP A 404 8.58 -55.69 8.38
C ASP A 404 8.95 -56.20 6.95
N THR A 405 9.91 -57.09 6.65
CA THR A 405 10.73 -58.05 7.42
C THR A 405 12.22 -57.91 7.01
N GLU A 406 13.10 -58.81 7.45
CA GLU A 406 14.56 -58.56 7.52
C GLU A 406 15.45 -59.59 6.77
N PRO A 407 16.64 -59.19 6.27
CA PRO A 407 17.71 -60.11 5.89
C PRO A 407 18.29 -60.81 7.12
N THR A 408 18.81 -62.03 6.98
CA THR A 408 19.26 -62.79 8.15
C THR A 408 20.57 -62.26 8.72
N TYR A 409 20.78 -62.40 10.04
CA TYR A 409 21.95 -61.89 10.74
C TYR A 409 23.30 -62.36 10.15
N SER A 410 23.32 -63.56 9.55
CA SER A 410 24.45 -64.12 8.81
C SER A 410 24.87 -63.32 7.57
N ASP A 411 23.91 -62.74 6.84
CA ASP A 411 24.16 -62.03 5.58
C ASP A 411 24.92 -60.70 5.83
N PHE A 412 24.62 -60.05 6.96
CA PHE A 412 25.29 -58.84 7.41
C PHE A 412 26.70 -59.07 8.00
N HIS A 413 27.05 -60.31 8.33
CA HIS A 413 28.33 -60.66 8.98
C HIS A 413 29.28 -61.47 8.09
N SER A 414 28.89 -61.75 6.83
CA SER A 414 29.74 -62.42 5.84
C SER A 414 31.15 -61.81 5.74
N SER A 415 32.16 -62.66 5.56
CA SER A 415 33.54 -62.27 5.23
C SER A 415 33.71 -61.91 3.74
N ASP A 416 32.73 -62.24 2.89
CA ASP A 416 32.68 -61.81 1.50
C ASP A 416 31.99 -60.43 1.44
N GLU A 417 32.80 -59.41 1.13
CA GLU A 417 32.37 -58.02 1.10
C GLU A 417 31.37 -57.72 -0.04
N SER A 418 31.37 -58.55 -1.09
CA SER A 418 30.40 -58.53 -2.19
C SER A 418 29.03 -58.98 -1.70
N ILE A 419 28.98 -60.03 -0.88
CA ILE A 419 27.74 -60.55 -0.27
C ILE A 419 27.19 -59.54 0.75
N LYS A 420 28.05 -58.96 1.59
CA LYS A 420 27.68 -57.88 2.53
C LYS A 420 27.08 -56.67 1.83
N LYS A 421 27.72 -56.17 0.75
CA LYS A 421 27.18 -55.08 -0.07
C LYS A 421 25.89 -55.47 -0.78
N ALA A 422 25.76 -56.72 -1.25
CA ALA A 422 24.53 -57.21 -1.86
C ALA A 422 23.37 -57.35 -0.86
N ALA A 423 23.63 -57.69 0.41
CA ALA A 423 22.62 -57.75 1.46
C ALA A 423 22.09 -56.34 1.82
N TYR A 424 23.00 -55.40 2.10
CA TYR A 424 22.64 -53.99 2.32
C TYR A 424 21.90 -53.39 1.12
N MET A 425 22.43 -53.60 -0.11
CA MET A 425 21.77 -53.11 -1.32
C MET A 425 20.42 -53.78 -1.57
N ARG A 426 20.19 -55.04 -1.18
CA ARG A 426 18.88 -55.71 -1.36
C ARG A 426 17.85 -55.26 -0.35
N TRP A 427 18.19 -55.14 0.93
CA TRP A 427 17.32 -54.50 1.93
C TRP A 427 16.92 -53.10 1.44
N PHE A 428 17.92 -52.32 1.02
CA PHE A 428 17.71 -51.01 0.40
C PHE A 428 16.85 -51.09 -0.88
N TYR A 429 16.97 -52.12 -1.73
CA TYR A 429 16.19 -52.24 -2.97
C TYR A 429 14.75 -52.74 -2.79
N THR A 430 14.48 -53.68 -1.88
CA THR A 430 13.11 -54.19 -1.68
C THR A 430 12.25 -53.15 -0.96
N THR A 431 12.79 -52.51 0.08
CA THR A 431 12.07 -51.49 0.84
C THR A 431 11.89 -50.19 0.02
N THR A 432 12.83 -49.83 -0.86
CA THR A 432 12.64 -48.70 -1.80
C THR A 432 11.67 -49.00 -2.94
N ARG A 433 11.73 -50.19 -3.54
CA ARG A 433 11.08 -50.45 -4.83
C ARG A 433 9.56 -50.55 -4.71
N GLU A 434 9.05 -51.17 -3.64
CA GLU A 434 7.60 -51.23 -3.42
C GLU A 434 7.05 -49.85 -3.01
N PHE A 435 7.81 -49.10 -2.19
CA PHE A 435 7.51 -47.71 -1.81
C PHE A 435 7.41 -46.78 -3.05
N PHE A 436 8.36 -46.89 -3.99
CA PHE A 436 8.31 -46.17 -5.28
C PHE A 436 7.37 -46.76 -6.33
N GLN A 437 6.87 -48.00 -6.18
CA GLN A 437 5.84 -48.55 -7.07
C GLN A 437 4.42 -48.07 -6.73
N LYS A 438 4.15 -47.67 -5.47
CA LYS A 438 2.95 -46.89 -5.12
C LYS A 438 3.00 -45.44 -5.63
N TRP A 439 4.19 -44.86 -5.86
CA TRP A 439 4.31 -43.49 -6.39
C TRP A 439 3.89 -43.36 -7.86
N ARG A 440 2.64 -42.96 -8.12
CA ARG A 440 2.21 -42.46 -9.44
C ARG A 440 2.67 -41.02 -9.68
N ILE A 441 3.97 -40.82 -9.93
CA ILE A 441 4.47 -39.55 -10.48
C ILE A 441 3.87 -39.37 -11.89
N HIS A 442 2.93 -38.43 -12.06
CA HIS A 442 2.50 -37.99 -13.39
C HIS A 442 3.42 -36.86 -13.90
N ASN A 443 4.04 -37.10 -15.06
CA ASN A 443 4.78 -36.13 -15.89
C ASN A 443 5.74 -35.16 -15.16
N LEU A 444 6.94 -35.63 -14.84
CA LEU A 444 8.09 -34.77 -14.53
C LEU A 444 9.29 -35.13 -15.43
N GLU A 445 9.92 -34.10 -16.01
CA GLU A 445 11.04 -34.21 -16.96
C GLU A 445 12.31 -34.88 -16.37
N PRO A 446 13.25 -35.35 -17.22
CA PRO A 446 14.43 -36.11 -16.79
C PRO A 446 15.30 -35.44 -15.71
N LEU A 447 15.49 -34.11 -15.73
CA LEU A 447 16.25 -33.40 -14.69
C LEU A 447 15.65 -33.64 -13.30
N ARG A 448 14.33 -33.48 -13.18
CA ARG A 448 13.59 -33.51 -11.90
C ARG A 448 13.70 -34.88 -11.22
N LYS A 449 13.86 -35.96 -11.98
CA LYS A 449 14.09 -37.32 -11.44
C LYS A 449 15.41 -37.42 -10.68
N LYS A 450 16.46 -36.67 -11.05
CA LYS A 450 17.75 -36.65 -10.37
C LYS A 450 17.62 -35.98 -8.99
N THR A 451 16.92 -34.86 -8.92
CA THR A 451 16.71 -34.07 -7.69
C THR A 451 15.78 -34.78 -6.72
N ILE A 452 14.68 -35.39 -7.21
CA ILE A 452 13.83 -36.28 -6.39
C ILE A 452 14.64 -37.46 -5.83
N LYS A 453 15.51 -38.08 -6.65
CA LYS A 453 16.39 -39.16 -6.20
C LYS A 453 17.43 -38.71 -5.17
N LYS A 454 17.94 -37.47 -5.27
CA LYS A 454 18.83 -36.87 -4.24
C LYS A 454 18.09 -36.62 -2.93
N LEU A 455 16.93 -35.94 -2.96
CA LEU A 455 16.09 -35.71 -1.78
C LEU A 455 15.77 -37.03 -1.08
N TYR A 456 15.47 -38.07 -1.85
CA TYR A 456 15.27 -39.41 -1.33
C TYR A 456 16.53 -39.99 -0.65
N ILE A 457 17.72 -39.83 -1.25
CA ILE A 457 19.00 -40.24 -0.66
C ILE A 457 19.34 -39.43 0.62
N HIS A 458 18.89 -38.17 0.75
CA HIS A 458 19.10 -37.34 1.95
C HIS A 458 18.08 -37.58 3.07
N CYS A 459 16.92 -38.16 2.77
CA CYS A 459 15.94 -38.62 3.78
C CYS A 459 16.36 -39.92 4.48
N LEU A 460 17.08 -40.78 3.75
CA LEU A 460 17.66 -42.05 4.18
C LEU A 460 18.85 -41.83 5.12
#